data_AF-A0A7J4K051-F1
#
_entry.id   AF-A0A7J4K051-F1
#
_cell.length_a   1.000
_cell.length_b   1.000
_cell.length_c   1.000
_cell.angle_alpha   90.00
_cell.angle_beta   90.00
_cell.angle_gamma   90.00
#
_symmetry.space_group_name_H-M   'P 1'
#
loop_
_entity.id
_entity.type
_entity.pdbx_description
1 polymer ?
#
loop_
_entity_poly.entity_id
_entity_poly.type
_entity_poly.pdbx_seq_one_letter_code
_entity_poly.pdbx_strand_id
1 'polypeptide(L)'
;MNPEKQAEHIRRLTSDYLRAKSELENAKKHIDKILHTKSWQITAPLRKFHAFVRLTAPKFKPGTIFKYFNKHQTSRADISNEKPLMSVIIRVETLDEVMLRRTLNTITELPFKNWEIIIESNMQNKYMIDSIVSDYKKHFINRIAAFYSQHANPDLHP
;
A
#
# COMPACT_ATOMS: atom_id res chain seq x y z
N MET A 1 -0.88 -31.55 49.06
CA MET A 1 -0.33 -30.38 48.33
C MET A 1 0.04 -29.33 49.37
N ASN A 2 1.29 -28.84 49.40
CA ASN A 2 1.75 -27.92 50.46
C ASN A 2 0.95 -26.59 50.36
N PRO A 3 0.27 -26.13 51.43
CA PRO A 3 -0.48 -24.87 51.43
C PRO A 3 0.38 -23.66 51.03
N GLU A 4 1.68 -23.68 51.31
CA GLU A 4 2.61 -22.61 50.91
C GLU A 4 2.76 -22.53 49.40
N LYS A 5 2.87 -23.67 48.71
CA LYS A 5 2.93 -23.72 47.24
C LYS A 5 1.64 -23.24 46.59
N GLN A 6 0.49 -23.49 47.23
CA GLN A 6 -0.80 -22.95 46.76
C GLN A 6 -0.88 -21.44 46.93
N ALA A 7 -0.45 -20.91 48.08
CA ALA A 7 -0.42 -19.47 48.32
C ALA A 7 0.52 -18.74 47.35
N GLU A 8 1.70 -19.31 47.06
CA GLU A 8 2.65 -18.76 46.09
C GLU A 8 2.08 -18.75 44.68
N HIS A 9 1.41 -19.84 44.27
CA HIS A 9 0.76 -19.92 42.96
C HIS A 9 -0.35 -18.86 42.79
N ILE A 10 -1.18 -18.66 43.82
CA ILE A 10 -2.23 -17.63 43.81
C ILE A 10 -1.62 -16.23 43.72
N ARG A 11 -0.53 -15.96 44.46
CA ARG A 11 0.19 -14.67 44.39
C ARG A 11 0.72 -14.39 42.99
N ARG A 12 1.30 -15.41 42.34
CA ARG A 12 1.81 -15.30 40.97
C ARG A 12 0.68 -15.00 39.98
N LEU A 13 -0.41 -15.77 40.02
CA LEU A 13 -1.57 -15.54 39.16
C LEU A 13 -2.19 -14.16 39.36
N THR A 14 -2.26 -13.71 40.61
CA THR A 14 -2.78 -12.37 40.95
C THR A 14 -1.88 -11.27 40.36
N SER A 15 -0.56 -11.42 40.49
CA SER A 15 0.41 -10.50 39.89
C SER A 15 0.30 -10.45 38.36
N ASP A 16 0.23 -11.62 37.72
CA ASP A 16 0.12 -11.72 36.26
C ASP A 16 -1.19 -11.10 35.75
N TYR A 17 -2.30 -11.33 36.45
CA TYR A 17 -3.59 -10.70 36.16
C TYR A 17 -3.53 -9.16 36.28
N LEU A 18 -2.93 -8.64 37.35
CA LEU A 18 -2.79 -7.19 37.55
C LEU A 18 -1.91 -6.56 36.46
N ARG A 19 -0.85 -7.24 36.05
CA ARG A 19 0.02 -6.80 34.94
C ARG A 19 -0.75 -6.75 33.62
N ALA A 20 -1.43 -7.83 33.25
CA ALA A 20 -2.22 -7.89 32.02
C ALA A 20 -3.33 -6.82 31.99
N LYS A 21 -3.98 -6.56 33.14
CA LYS A 21 -4.97 -5.50 33.29
C LYS A 21 -4.38 -4.12 33.06
N SER A 22 -3.18 -3.85 33.60
CA SER A 22 -2.46 -2.59 33.39
C SER A 22 -2.06 -2.39 31.92
N GLU A 23 -1.54 -3.44 31.27
CA GLU A 23 -1.18 -3.42 29.85
C GLU A 23 -2.41 -3.14 28.96
N LEU A 24 -3.56 -3.74 29.26
CA LEU A 24 -4.81 -3.49 28.55
C LEU A 24 -5.28 -2.03 28.68
N GLU A 25 -5.21 -1.45 29.88
CA GLU A 25 -5.59 -0.05 30.11
C GLU A 25 -4.65 0.92 29.39
N ASN A 26 -3.35 0.62 29.33
CA ASN A 26 -2.40 1.41 28.57
C ASN A 26 -2.65 1.32 27.06
N ALA A 27 -2.97 0.14 26.54
CA ALA A 27 -3.32 -0.05 25.14
C ALA A 27 -4.60 0.73 24.75
N LYS A 28 -5.64 0.69 25.60
CA LYS A 28 -6.86 1.49 25.41
C LYS A 28 -6.56 2.99 25.32
N LYS A 29 -5.78 3.53 26.26
CA LYS A 29 -5.35 4.94 26.23
C LYS A 29 -4.60 5.29 24.95
N HIS A 30 -3.75 4.40 24.45
CA HIS A 30 -3.01 4.62 23.22
C HIS A 30 -3.93 4.64 21.99
N ILE A 31 -4.90 3.72 21.92
CA ILE A 31 -5.91 3.69 20.86
C ILE A 31 -6.74 4.97 20.89
N ASP A 32 -7.22 5.39 22.06
CA ASP A 32 -7.98 6.63 22.20
C ASP A 32 -7.19 7.84 21.72
N LYS A 33 -5.89 7.92 22.03
CA LYS A 33 -5.01 8.98 21.52
C LYS A 33 -4.97 8.99 19.99
N ILE A 34 -4.88 7.83 19.33
CA ILE A 34 -4.89 7.71 17.86
C ILE A 34 -6.25 8.15 17.30
N LEU A 35 -7.35 7.72 17.89
CA LEU A 35 -8.72 8.04 17.44
C LEU A 35 -8.99 9.55 17.42
N HIS A 36 -8.38 10.29 18.35
CA HIS A 36 -8.52 11.74 18.46
C HIS A 36 -7.52 12.55 17.62
N THR A 37 -6.65 11.90 16.84
CA THR A 37 -5.76 12.62 15.90
C THR A 37 -6.54 13.15 14.69
N LYS A 38 -6.17 14.33 14.17
CA LYS A 38 -6.78 14.93 12.96
C LYS A 38 -6.74 13.97 11.75
N SER A 39 -5.61 13.30 11.54
CA SER A 39 -5.45 12.31 10.45
C SER A 39 -6.45 11.17 10.56
N TRP A 40 -6.75 10.71 11.78
CA TRP A 40 -7.76 9.67 12.01
C TRP A 40 -9.18 10.17 11.73
N GLN A 41 -9.52 11.39 12.18
CA GLN A 41 -10.82 12.00 11.94
C GLN A 41 -11.13 12.21 10.45
N ILE A 42 -10.13 12.64 9.66
CA ILE A 42 -10.27 12.86 8.22
C ILE A 42 -10.50 11.53 7.47
N THR A 43 -9.84 10.46 7.88
CA THR A 43 -9.90 9.16 7.21
C THR A 43 -10.93 8.19 7.79
N ALA A 44 -11.53 8.52 8.94
CA ALA A 44 -12.55 7.69 9.59
C ALA A 44 -13.79 7.45 8.70
N PRO A 45 -14.35 8.44 7.97
CA PRO A 45 -15.46 8.21 7.04
C PRO A 45 -15.08 7.24 5.92
N LEU A 46 -13.88 7.36 5.35
CA LEU A 46 -13.38 6.46 4.30
C LEU A 46 -13.23 5.01 4.79
N ARG A 47 -12.79 4.82 6.03
CA ARG A 47 -12.68 3.49 6.64
C ARG A 47 -14.04 2.88 6.96
N LYS A 48 -15.00 3.67 7.44
CA LYS A 48 -16.39 3.22 7.61
C LYS A 48 -17.02 2.86 6.27
N PHE A 49 -16.77 3.66 5.23
CA PHE A 49 -17.20 3.37 3.87
C PHE A 49 -16.57 2.07 3.35
N HIS A 50 -15.27 1.86 3.55
CA HIS A 50 -14.61 0.61 3.15
C HIS A 50 -15.17 -0.61 3.89
N ALA A 51 -15.41 -0.51 5.20
CA ALA A 51 -16.04 -1.58 5.98
C ALA A 51 -17.48 -1.85 5.51
N PHE A 52 -18.25 -0.80 5.24
CA PHE A 52 -19.59 -0.89 4.67
C PHE A 52 -19.56 -1.58 3.31
N VAL A 53 -18.73 -1.10 2.38
CA VAL A 53 -18.54 -1.70 1.05
C VAL A 53 -18.16 -3.17 1.18
N ARG A 54 -17.24 -3.54 2.08
CA ARG A 54 -16.86 -4.94 2.29
C ARG A 54 -18.02 -5.81 2.79
N LEU A 55 -18.87 -5.29 3.68
CA LEU A 55 -20.03 -6.01 4.21
C LEU A 55 -21.17 -6.10 3.20
N THR A 56 -21.33 -5.09 2.33
CA THR A 56 -22.39 -5.06 1.31
C THR A 56 -21.96 -5.70 -0.02
N ALA A 57 -20.66 -5.73 -0.32
CA ALA A 57 -20.07 -6.27 -1.55
C ALA A 57 -20.48 -7.72 -1.88
N PRO A 58 -20.62 -8.68 -0.94
CA PRO A 58 -21.07 -10.02 -1.31
C PRO A 58 -22.50 -10.06 -1.88
N LYS A 59 -23.31 -8.99 -1.71
CA LYS A 59 -24.63 -8.87 -2.34
C LYS A 59 -24.58 -8.15 -3.69
N PHE A 60 -23.50 -7.45 -4.00
CA PHE A 60 -23.32 -6.78 -5.28
C PHE A 60 -22.48 -7.66 -6.19
N LYS A 61 -23.11 -8.27 -7.21
CA LYS A 61 -22.38 -9.00 -8.25
C LYS A 61 -21.23 -8.09 -8.76
N PRO A 62 -19.97 -8.56 -8.76
CA PRO A 62 -18.77 -7.75 -9.01
C PRO A 62 -18.64 -7.12 -10.42
N GLY A 63 -19.74 -7.00 -11.18
CA GLY A 63 -19.76 -6.37 -12.51
C GLY A 63 -20.74 -5.20 -12.65
N THR A 64 -21.49 -4.80 -11.61
CA THR A 64 -22.60 -3.85 -11.77
C THR A 64 -22.22 -2.41 -11.43
N ILE A 65 -21.43 -2.18 -10.37
CA ILE A 65 -21.03 -0.82 -9.95
C ILE A 65 -19.97 -0.24 -10.90
N PHE A 66 -19.06 -1.06 -11.45
CA PHE A 66 -18.11 -0.63 -12.47
C PHE A 66 -18.78 -0.23 -13.81
N LYS A 67 -19.97 -0.76 -14.12
CA LYS A 67 -20.71 -0.38 -15.33
C LYS A 67 -21.34 1.01 -15.22
N TYR A 68 -21.68 1.48 -14.02
CA TYR A 68 -22.35 2.76 -13.84
C TYR A 68 -21.38 3.95 -13.94
N PHE A 69 -20.14 3.78 -13.47
CA PHE A 69 -19.09 4.80 -13.65
C PHE A 69 -18.59 4.91 -15.11
N ASN A 70 -18.66 3.82 -15.88
CA ASN A 70 -18.29 3.83 -17.31
C ASN A 70 -19.37 4.41 -18.24
N LYS A 71 -20.63 4.50 -17.80
CA LYS A 71 -21.74 4.91 -18.67
C LYS A 71 -21.75 6.42 -19.00
N HIS A 72 -21.03 7.24 -18.24
CA HIS A 72 -20.98 8.70 -18.45
C HIS A 72 -19.68 9.21 -19.11
N GLN A 73 -18.77 8.32 -19.54
CA GLN A 73 -17.59 8.70 -20.34
C GLN A 73 -17.76 8.47 -21.86
N THR A 74 -18.88 7.90 -22.32
CA THR A 74 -19.06 7.47 -23.72
C THR A 74 -19.73 8.51 -24.62
N SER A 75 -19.23 9.74 -24.65
CA SER A 75 -19.69 10.79 -25.60
C SER A 75 -18.59 11.30 -26.54
N ARG A 76 -17.45 10.61 -26.61
CA ARG A 76 -16.47 10.77 -27.70
C ARG A 76 -16.22 9.41 -28.32
N ALA A 77 -17.19 9.00 -29.14
CA ALA A 77 -17.11 7.84 -29.99
C ALA A 77 -15.98 7.99 -31.03
N ASP A 78 -15.47 6.84 -31.46
CA ASP A 78 -14.56 6.60 -32.60
C ASP A 78 -13.07 6.89 -32.44
N ILE A 79 -12.44 6.28 -31.44
CA ILE A 79 -11.00 6.00 -31.45
C ILE A 79 -10.84 4.50 -31.12
N SER A 80 -10.77 3.69 -32.18
CA SER A 80 -10.35 2.27 -32.30
C SER A 80 -10.66 1.28 -31.15
N ASN A 81 -10.81 0.00 -31.47
CA ASN A 81 -10.91 -1.09 -30.48
C ASN A 81 -9.62 -1.28 -29.62
N GLU A 82 -8.74 -0.28 -29.55
CA GLU A 82 -7.52 -0.32 -28.78
C GLU A 82 -7.84 -0.02 -27.32
N LYS A 83 -7.40 -0.93 -26.45
CA LYS A 83 -7.43 -0.71 -25.00
C LYS A 83 -6.64 0.57 -24.69
N PRO A 84 -7.10 1.45 -23.79
CA PRO A 84 -6.38 2.68 -23.46
C PRO A 84 -4.96 2.37 -22.97
N LEU A 85 -4.00 3.25 -23.23
CA LEU A 85 -2.65 3.10 -22.67
C LEU A 85 -2.68 3.39 -21.17
N MET A 86 -2.19 2.46 -20.35
CA MET A 86 -2.02 2.64 -18.91
C MET A 86 -0.56 2.95 -18.58
N SER A 87 -0.27 4.19 -18.19
CA SER A 87 1.06 4.60 -17.75
C SER A 87 1.18 4.45 -16.23
N VAL A 88 2.13 3.62 -15.77
CA VAL A 88 2.40 3.40 -14.35
C VAL A 88 3.68 4.13 -13.97
N ILE A 89 3.56 5.09 -13.06
CA ILE A 89 4.70 5.86 -12.56
C ILE A 89 5.10 5.31 -11.19
N ILE A 90 6.34 4.86 -11.06
CA ILE A 90 6.90 4.30 -9.82
C ILE A 90 8.01 5.22 -9.34
N ARG A 91 7.79 5.88 -8.21
CA ARG A 91 8.81 6.71 -7.57
C ARG A 91 9.59 5.89 -6.55
N VAL A 92 10.92 5.90 -6.67
CA VAL A 92 11.85 5.12 -5.84
C VAL A 92 12.73 6.08 -5.07
N GLU A 93 12.40 6.29 -3.79
CA GLU A 93 13.19 7.14 -2.90
C GLU A 93 14.26 6.33 -2.17
N THR A 94 13.89 5.15 -1.67
CA THR A 94 14.78 4.22 -0.95
C THR A 94 15.13 3.01 -1.80
N LEU A 95 16.37 2.54 -1.66
CA LEU A 95 16.89 1.42 -2.43
C LEU A 95 16.39 0.08 -1.87
N ASP A 96 15.39 -0.51 -2.53
CA ASP A 96 14.98 -1.91 -2.33
C ASP A 96 14.76 -2.57 -3.70
N GLU A 97 15.83 -3.19 -4.22
CA GLU A 97 15.81 -3.92 -5.49
C GLU A 97 14.74 -5.02 -5.52
N VAL A 98 14.58 -5.74 -4.41
CA VAL A 98 13.67 -6.89 -4.32
C VAL A 98 12.22 -6.42 -4.46
N MET A 99 11.86 -5.34 -3.77
CA MET A 99 10.53 -4.75 -3.90
C MET A 99 10.28 -4.19 -5.30
N LEU A 100 11.26 -3.48 -5.89
CA LEU A 100 11.10 -2.94 -7.23
C LEU A 100 10.88 -4.07 -8.26
N ARG A 101 11.69 -5.13 -8.23
CA ARG A 101 11.51 -6.28 -9.13
C ARG A 101 10.17 -6.98 -8.90
N ARG A 102 9.73 -7.18 -7.66
CA ARG A 102 8.41 -7.76 -7.38
C ARG A 102 7.27 -6.91 -7.93
N THR A 103 7.39 -5.59 -7.81
CA THR A 103 6.40 -4.63 -8.33
C THR A 103 6.33 -4.71 -9.86
N LEU A 104 7.48 -4.70 -10.53
CA LEU A 104 7.56 -4.83 -11.99
C LEU A 104 6.97 -6.16 -12.47
N ASN A 105 7.34 -7.28 -11.84
CA ASN A 105 6.77 -8.60 -12.17
C ASN A 105 5.23 -8.59 -12.07
N THR A 106 4.70 -8.05 -10.97
CA THR A 106 3.25 -7.94 -10.75
C THR A 106 2.56 -7.18 -11.88
N ILE A 107 3.15 -6.08 -12.36
CA ILE A 107 2.58 -5.29 -13.46
C ILE A 107 2.66 -6.05 -14.78
N THR A 108 3.80 -6.70 -15.07
CA THR A 108 4.02 -7.42 -16.33
C THR A 108 3.12 -8.66 -16.49
N GLU A 109 2.72 -9.26 -15.37
CA GLU A 109 1.84 -10.43 -15.33
C GLU A 109 0.35 -10.08 -15.48
N LEU A 110 -0.01 -8.78 -15.48
CA LEU A 110 -1.40 -8.37 -15.62
C LEU A 110 -2.01 -8.84 -16.96
N PRO A 111 -3.33 -9.14 -16.96
CA PRO A 111 -4.06 -9.49 -18.18
C PRO A 111 -4.20 -8.29 -19.13
N PHE A 112 -4.01 -7.07 -18.64
CA PHE A 112 -3.96 -5.86 -19.44
C PHE A 112 -2.59 -5.72 -20.10
N LYS A 113 -2.54 -5.59 -21.44
CA LYS A 113 -1.28 -5.59 -22.20
C LYS A 113 -0.84 -4.22 -22.71
N ASN A 114 -1.73 -3.22 -22.73
CA ASN A 114 -1.38 -1.88 -23.21
C ASN A 114 -0.92 -0.99 -22.05
N TRP A 115 0.29 -1.21 -21.56
CA TRP A 115 0.85 -0.44 -20.45
C TRP A 115 2.23 0.10 -20.77
N GLU A 116 2.69 1.07 -20.00
CA GLU A 116 4.09 1.50 -19.92
C GLU A 116 4.45 1.77 -18.46
N ILE A 117 5.73 1.61 -18.12
CA ILE A 117 6.24 1.83 -16.78
C ILE A 117 7.31 2.92 -16.83
N ILE A 118 7.17 3.91 -15.96
CA ILE A 118 8.09 5.02 -15.82
C ILE A 118 8.61 4.98 -14.38
N ILE A 119 9.91 4.73 -14.21
CA ILE A 119 10.56 4.71 -12.90
C ILE A 119 11.21 6.07 -12.67
N GLU A 120 10.74 6.81 -11.68
CA GLU A 120 11.37 8.05 -11.22
C GLU A 120 12.24 7.76 -10.00
N SER A 121 13.49 8.21 -10.02
CA SER A 121 14.40 8.03 -8.89
C SER A 121 15.39 9.18 -8.75
N ASN A 122 16.08 9.22 -7.61
CA ASN A 122 17.27 10.04 -7.44
C ASN A 122 18.48 9.46 -8.21
N MET A 123 19.54 10.27 -8.35
CA MET A 123 20.79 9.88 -8.99
C MET A 123 21.58 8.81 -8.22
N GLN A 124 21.37 8.66 -6.91
CA GLN A 124 22.09 7.69 -6.08
C GLN A 124 21.75 6.25 -6.46
N ASN A 125 20.50 6.00 -6.86
CA ASN A 125 20.01 4.67 -7.23
C ASN A 125 20.21 4.34 -8.72
N LYS A 126 20.85 5.24 -9.50
CA LYS A 126 20.92 5.15 -10.97
C LYS A 126 21.42 3.81 -11.49
N TYR A 127 22.58 3.36 -11.01
CA TYR A 127 23.21 2.13 -11.53
C TYR A 127 22.36 0.88 -11.31
N MET A 128 21.73 0.77 -10.14
CA MET A 128 20.84 -0.35 -9.84
C MET A 128 19.59 -0.30 -10.72
N ILE A 129 18.94 0.86 -10.84
CA ILE A 129 17.73 1.01 -11.66
C ILE A 129 18.04 0.78 -13.14
N ASP A 130 19.15 1.31 -13.65
CA ASP A 130 19.59 1.06 -15.03
C ASP A 130 19.82 -0.44 -15.29
N SER A 131 20.41 -1.16 -14.32
CA SER A 131 20.58 -2.62 -14.38
C SER A 131 19.23 -3.34 -14.46
N ILE A 132 18.30 -3.02 -13.56
CA ILE A 132 16.95 -3.60 -13.54
C ILE A 132 16.21 -3.28 -14.85
N VAL A 133 16.21 -2.02 -15.29
CA VAL A 133 15.54 -1.61 -16.53
C VAL A 133 16.14 -2.32 -17.74
N SER A 134 17.45 -2.50 -17.78
CA SER A 134 18.13 -3.26 -18.83
C SER A 134 17.66 -4.71 -18.89
N ASP A 135 17.50 -5.37 -17.74
CA ASP A 135 16.97 -6.73 -17.68
C ASP A 135 15.55 -6.85 -18.24
N TYR A 136 14.64 -5.95 -17.86
CA TYR A 136 13.26 -6.03 -18.33
C TYR A 136 13.10 -5.56 -19.78
N LYS A 137 13.93 -4.63 -20.27
CA LYS A 137 13.92 -4.19 -21.68
C LYS A 137 14.21 -5.32 -22.66
N LYS A 138 14.91 -6.39 -22.25
CA LYS A 138 15.11 -7.61 -23.05
C LYS A 138 13.78 -8.28 -23.44
N HIS A 139 12.77 -8.17 -22.58
CA HIS A 139 11.45 -8.79 -22.78
C HIS A 139 10.36 -7.77 -23.17
N PHE A 140 10.50 -6.52 -22.76
CA PHE A 140 9.49 -5.47 -22.92
C PHE A 140 10.09 -4.21 -23.57
N ILE A 141 10.40 -4.32 -24.87
CA ILE A 141 11.02 -3.24 -25.65
C ILE A 141 10.13 -1.99 -25.62
N ASN A 142 10.73 -0.83 -25.29
CA ASN A 142 10.08 0.49 -25.23
C ASN A 142 8.92 0.63 -24.25
N ARG A 143 8.73 -0.33 -23.34
CA ARG A 143 7.63 -0.32 -22.36
C ARG A 143 8.07 0.17 -20.98
N ILE A 144 9.38 0.27 -20.74
CA ILE A 144 9.94 0.65 -19.44
C ILE A 144 11.02 1.71 -19.64
N ALA A 145 10.89 2.81 -18.92
CA ALA A 145 11.84 3.91 -18.90
C ALA A 145 12.21 4.29 -17.46
N ALA A 146 13.40 4.84 -17.27
CA ALA A 146 13.83 5.43 -16.01
C ALA A 146 14.18 6.90 -16.21
N PHE A 147 13.78 7.72 -15.24
CA PHE A 147 14.07 9.15 -15.17
C PHE A 147 14.73 9.44 -13.82
N TYR A 148 15.79 10.24 -13.87
CA TYR A 148 16.59 10.58 -12.70
C TYR A 148 16.43 12.06 -12.40
N SER A 149 15.76 12.37 -11.30
CA SER A 149 15.62 13.75 -10.85
C SER A 149 16.94 14.23 -10.22
N GLN A 150 17.36 15.43 -10.58
CA GLN A 150 18.49 16.11 -9.93
C GLN A 150 18.09 16.83 -8.64
N HIS A 151 16.89 16.61 -8.10
CA HIS A 151 16.39 17.35 -6.95
C HIS A 151 17.39 17.27 -5.78
N ALA A 152 18.17 18.34 -5.65
CA ALA A 152 18.96 18.65 -4.47
C ALA A 152 17.95 18.79 -3.34
N ASN A 153 18.13 17.99 -2.31
CA ASN A 153 17.31 18.03 -1.11
C ASN A 153 17.28 19.47 -0.59
N PRO A 154 16.16 20.22 -0.71
CA PRO A 154 16.13 21.64 -0.35
C PRO A 154 16.32 21.86 1.16
N ASP A 155 16.17 20.80 1.95
CA ASP A 155 16.28 20.81 3.41
C ASP A 155 17.71 20.53 3.92
N LEU A 156 18.70 20.40 3.04
CA LEU A 156 20.13 20.36 3.38
C LEU A 156 20.77 21.74 3.18
N HIS A 157 20.21 22.77 3.83
CA HIS A 157 20.96 23.97 4.16
C HIS A 157 21.49 23.85 5.60
N PRO A 158 22.80 24.04 5.83
CA PRO A 158 23.44 23.89 7.14
C PRO A 158 22.96 24.93 8.17
#